data_AF-A0A2E7QR27-F1
#
_entry.id   AF-A0A2E7QR27-F1
#
_cell.length_a   1.000
_cell.length_b   1.000
_cell.length_c   1.000
_cell.angle_alpha   90.00
_cell.angle_beta   90.00
_cell.angle_gamma   90.00
#
_symmetry.space_group_name_H-M   'P 1'
#
loop_
_entity.id
_entity.type
_entity.pdbx_description
1 polymer ?
#
loop_
_entity_poly.entity_id
_entity_poly.type
_entity_poly.pdbx_seq_one_letter_code
_entity_poly.pdbx_strand_id
1 'polypeptide(L)'
;MLGDRRNTGALGCRLNIARFISSWIVVGLVRMGLINFCAFIGISYTDSSLVSLYVGIYLAWRFVWNNDIWWSTAEQDIDAEVDVE
;
A
#
# COMPACT_ATOMS: atom_id res chain seq x y z
N MET A 1 25.33 -10.50 -20.41
CA MET A 1 24.66 -9.18 -20.36
C MET A 1 24.82 -8.65 -18.94
N LEU A 2 25.85 -7.84 -18.73
CA LEU A 2 26.09 -7.14 -17.45
C LEU A 2 25.31 -5.84 -17.50
N GLY A 3 24.03 -5.91 -17.13
CA GLY A 3 23.16 -4.76 -16.90
C GLY A 3 23.42 -4.17 -15.51
N ASP A 4 23.36 -2.85 -15.46
CA ASP A 4 23.83 -1.93 -14.45
C ASP A 4 23.32 -2.22 -13.01
N ARG A 5 24.23 -2.47 -12.06
CA ARG A 5 23.92 -2.60 -10.62
C ARG A 5 23.73 -1.25 -9.92
N ARG A 6 23.81 -0.10 -10.61
CA ARG A 6 23.64 1.23 -10.00
C ARG A 6 22.18 1.65 -9.82
N ASN A 7 21.24 1.13 -10.62
CA ASN A 7 19.83 1.55 -10.57
C ASN A 7 18.94 0.76 -9.60
N THR A 8 19.38 -0.41 -9.13
CA THR A 8 18.61 -1.24 -8.19
C THR A 8 18.30 -0.55 -6.87
N GLY A 9 19.18 0.34 -6.40
CA GLY A 9 18.92 1.14 -5.19
C GLY A 9 17.84 2.22 -5.39
N ALA A 10 17.80 2.86 -6.55
CA ALA A 10 16.83 3.90 -6.87
C ALA A 10 15.44 3.30 -7.18
N LEU A 11 15.40 2.19 -7.91
CA LEU A 11 14.19 1.43 -8.22
C LEU A 11 13.54 0.90 -6.93
N GLY A 12 14.32 0.25 -6.06
CA GLY A 12 13.83 -0.23 -4.75
C GLY A 12 13.36 0.90 -3.82
N CYS A 13 13.97 2.08 -3.89
CA CYS A 13 13.51 3.27 -3.16
C CYS A 13 12.14 3.76 -3.65
N ARG A 14 11.96 3.88 -4.97
CA ARG A 14 10.67 4.26 -5.59
C ARG A 14 9.56 3.25 -5.26
N LEU A 15 9.85 1.96 -5.34
CA LEU A 15 8.90 0.89 -5.02
C LEU A 15 8.48 0.94 -3.53
N ASN A 16 9.43 1.18 -2.63
CA ASN A 16 9.13 1.33 -1.21
C ASN A 16 8.30 2.58 -0.89
N ILE A 17 8.53 3.70 -1.58
CA ILE A 17 7.70 4.91 -1.46
C ILE A 17 6.29 4.62 -1.99
N ALA A 18 6.15 3.92 -3.12
CA ALA A 18 4.85 3.54 -3.67
C ALA A 18 4.09 2.59 -2.72
N ARG A 19 4.79 1.61 -2.11
CA ARG A 19 4.26 0.73 -1.05
C ARG A 19 3.80 1.53 0.16
N PHE A 20 4.59 2.51 0.59
CA PHE A 20 4.20 3.37 1.70
C PHE A 20 2.93 4.16 1.38
N ILE A 21 2.87 4.86 0.24
CA ILE A 21 1.70 5.67 -0.14
C ILE A 21 0.43 4.81 -0.29
N SER A 22 0.53 3.70 -1.02
CA SER A 22 -0.60 2.79 -1.21
C SER A 22 -1.10 2.19 0.11
N SER A 23 -0.20 1.90 1.05
CA SER A 23 -0.58 1.43 2.38
C SER A 23 -1.45 2.44 3.12
N TRP A 24 -1.10 3.74 3.10
CA TRP A 24 -1.89 4.79 3.73
C TRP A 24 -3.24 5.04 3.05
N ILE A 25 -3.32 4.86 1.72
CA ILE A 25 -4.59 4.92 1.00
C ILE A 25 -5.53 3.81 1.47
N VAL A 26 -5.02 2.58 1.57
CA VAL A 26 -5.79 1.43 2.07
C VAL A 26 -6.26 1.69 3.50
N VAL A 27 -5.37 2.15 4.39
CA VAL A 27 -5.76 2.50 5.77
C VAL A 27 -6.86 3.56 5.78
N GLY A 28 -6.72 4.63 4.99
CA GLY A 28 -7.67 5.74 4.95
C GLY A 28 -9.06 5.32 4.47
N LEU A 29 -9.14 4.54 3.38
CA LEU A 29 -10.40 4.06 2.82
C LEU A 29 -11.12 3.10 3.77
N VAL A 30 -10.39 2.12 4.31
CA VAL A 30 -10.94 1.17 5.30
C VAL A 30 -11.44 1.92 6.53
N ARG A 31 -10.67 2.90 7.00
CA ARG A 31 -11.02 3.68 8.18
C ARG A 31 -12.30 4.49 7.96
N MET A 32 -12.41 5.21 6.84
CA MET A 32 -13.64 5.94 6.51
C MET A 32 -14.85 5.01 6.34
N GLY A 33 -14.68 3.86 5.68
CA GLY A 33 -15.76 2.89 5.50
C GLY A 33 -16.26 2.33 6.83
N LEU A 34 -15.36 1.91 7.71
CA LEU A 34 -15.71 1.34 9.01
C LEU A 34 -16.32 2.38 9.96
N ILE A 35 -15.79 3.61 9.99
CA ILE A 35 -16.38 4.67 10.83
C ILE A 35 -17.80 5.00 10.36
N ASN A 36 -18.03 5.14 9.05
CA ASN A 36 -19.37 5.40 8.52
C ASN A 36 -20.33 4.24 8.80
N PHE A 37 -19.87 3.01 8.65
CA PHE A 37 -20.68 1.83 8.95
C PHE A 37 -21.02 1.75 10.45
N CYS A 38 -20.04 1.95 11.33
CA CYS A 38 -20.23 1.99 12.78
C CYS A 38 -21.19 3.10 13.21
N ALA A 39 -21.08 4.29 12.61
CA ALA A 39 -22.00 5.39 12.87
C ALA A 39 -23.43 5.04 12.44
N PHE A 40 -23.61 4.34 11.31
CA PHE A 40 -24.91 3.90 10.82
C PHE A 40 -25.60 2.91 11.79
N ILE A 41 -24.85 2.01 12.43
CA ILE A 41 -25.37 1.02 13.39
C ILE A 41 -25.42 1.53 14.84
N GLY A 42 -25.10 2.81 15.08
CA GLY A 42 -25.19 3.44 16.41
C GLY A 42 -24.02 3.16 17.35
N ILE A 43 -22.85 2.74 16.84
CA ILE A 43 -21.62 2.56 17.62
C ILE A 43 -20.93 3.92 17.81
N SER A 44 -20.41 4.14 19.02
CA SER A 44 -19.60 5.31 19.37
C SER A 44 -18.41 5.52 18.42
N TYR A 45 -18.12 6.78 18.10
CA TYR A 45 -16.91 7.15 17.36
C TYR A 45 -15.63 6.69 18.07
N THR A 46 -15.61 6.77 19.41
CA THR A 46 -14.44 6.43 20.21
C THR A 46 -14.04 4.96 20.04
N ASP A 47 -15.04 4.08 20.04
CA ASP A 47 -14.84 2.63 19.92
C ASP A 47 -14.48 2.24 18.48
N SER A 48 -15.16 2.85 17.50
CA SER A 48 -14.94 2.57 16.09
C SER A 48 -13.64 3.16 15.54
N SER A 49 -13.15 4.28 16.08
CA SER A 49 -11.93 4.96 15.59
C SER A 49 -10.66 4.12 15.77
N LEU A 50 -10.49 3.47 16.92
CA LEU A 50 -9.34 2.60 17.17
C LEU A 50 -9.43 1.30 16.37
N VAL A 51 -10.59 0.64 16.38
CA VAL A 51 -10.82 -0.61 15.64
C VAL A 51 -10.59 -0.41 14.15
N SER A 52 -11.13 0.67 13.58
CA SER A 52 -10.95 0.99 12.17
C SER A 52 -9.50 1.29 11.77
N LEU A 53 -8.72 1.89 12.68
CA LEU A 53 -7.28 2.08 12.48
C LEU A 53 -6.53 0.74 12.47
N TYR A 54 -6.77 -0.13 13.45
CA TYR A 54 -6.10 -1.44 13.53
C TYR A 54 -6.43 -2.33 12.33
N VAL A 55 -7.70 -2.38 11.93
CA VAL A 55 -8.13 -3.13 10.73
C VAL A 55 -7.51 -2.54 9.47
N GLY A 56 -7.47 -1.20 9.35
CA GLY A 56 -6.80 -0.53 8.24
C GLY A 56 -5.32 -0.91 8.13
N ILE A 57 -4.57 -0.85 9.23
CA ILE A 57 -3.14 -1.22 9.26
C ILE A 57 -2.95 -2.69 8.90
N TYR A 58 -3.79 -3.59 9.42
CA TYR A 58 -3.72 -5.01 9.10
C TYR A 58 -3.96 -5.28 7.61
N LEU A 59 -4.98 -4.64 7.01
CA LEU A 59 -5.27 -4.81 5.59
C LEU A 59 -4.19 -4.18 4.71
N ALA A 60 -3.62 -3.04 5.11
CA ALA A 60 -2.48 -2.45 4.43
C ALA A 60 -1.26 -3.39 4.48
N TRP A 61 -0.96 -4.00 5.62
CA TRP A 61 0.09 -5.02 5.72
C TRP A 61 -0.22 -6.23 4.82
N ARG A 62 -1.46 -6.72 4.81
CA ARG A 62 -1.84 -7.92 4.05
C ARG A 62 -1.85 -7.72 2.53
N PHE A 63 -2.38 -6.59 2.05
CA PHE A 63 -2.61 -6.34 0.62
C PHE A 63 -1.52 -5.51 -0.04
N VAL A 64 -0.83 -4.65 0.73
CA VAL A 64 0.23 -3.80 0.17
C VAL A 64 1.58 -4.43 0.45
N TRP A 65 1.86 -4.86 1.67
CA TRP A 65 3.20 -5.35 2.00
C TRP A 65 3.43 -6.84 1.71
N ASN A 66 2.40 -7.68 1.76
CA ASN A 66 2.50 -9.12 1.47
C ASN A 66 1.97 -9.52 0.07
N ASN A 67 1.66 -8.56 -0.79
CA ASN A 67 1.24 -8.84 -2.16
C ASN A 67 2.42 -8.69 -3.12
N ASP A 68 3.39 -9.59 -2.98
CA ASP A 68 4.61 -9.57 -3.78
C ASP A 68 4.36 -9.73 -5.28
N ILE A 69 3.27 -10.43 -5.65
CA ILE A 69 2.87 -10.63 -7.05
C ILE A 69 2.58 -9.27 -7.71
N TRP A 70 1.74 -8.44 -7.09
CA TRP A 70 1.38 -7.14 -7.65
C TRP A 70 2.61 -6.21 -7.78
N TRP A 71 3.48 -6.20 -6.78
CA TRP A 71 4.69 -5.38 -6.82
C TRP A 71 5.75 -5.88 -7.79
N SER A 72 5.86 -7.20 -7.98
CA SER A 72 6.76 -7.79 -8.98
C SER A 72 6.36 -7.41 -10.41
N THR A 73 5.06 -7.33 -10.69
CA THR A 73 4.56 -6.83 -11.98
C THR A 73 4.83 -5.33 -12.12
N ALA A 74 4.59 -4.54 -11.07
CA ALA A 74 4.88 -3.11 -11.09
C ALA A 74 6.39 -2.81 -11.30
N GLU A 75 7.27 -3.63 -10.73
CA GLU A 75 8.72 -3.52 -10.95
C GLU A 75 9.10 -3.81 -12.41
N GLN A 76 8.52 -4.86 -13.01
CA GLN A 76 8.73 -5.22 -14.42
C GLN A 76 8.26 -4.14 -15.39
N ASP A 77 7.11 -3.51 -15.12
CA ASP A 77 6.58 -2.43 -15.96
C ASP A 77 7.48 -1.19 -15.90
N ILE A 78 8.03 -0.87 -14.73
CA ILE A 78 8.94 0.28 -14.55
C ILE A 78 10.29 0.01 -15.23
N ASP A 79 10.84 -1.20 -15.11
CA ASP A 79 12.08 -1.58 -15.77
C ASP A 79 11.93 -1.56 -17.30
N ALA A 80 10.80 -2.03 -17.82
CA ALA A 80 10.50 -1.99 -19.25
C ALA A 80 10.38 -0.56 -19.80
N GLU A 81 9.96 0.42 -18.99
CA GLU A 81 9.89 1.83 -19.40
C GLU A 81 11.28 2.49 -19.40
N VAL A 82 12.15 2.13 -18.45
CA VAL A 82 13.54 2.64 -18.37
C VAL A 82 14.42 2.10 -19.51
N ASP A 83 14.20 0.86 -19.96
CA ASP A 83 14.97 0.26 -21.08
C ASP A 83 14.61 0.86 -22.46
N VAL A 84 13.55 1.68 -22.56
CA VAL A 84 13.10 2.32 -23.80
C VAL A 84 13.60 3.77 -23.94
N GLU A 85 14.06 4.40 -22.87
CA GLU A 85 14.71 5.73 -22.86
C GLU A 85 16.22 5.65 -23.17
#